data_AF-A0A812PXL8-F1
#
_entry.id   AF-A0A812PXL8-F1
#
_cell.length_a   1.000
_cell.length_b   1.000
_cell.length_c   1.000
_cell.angle_alpha   90.00
_cell.angle_beta   90.00
_cell.angle_gamma   90.00
#
_symmetry.space_group_name_H-M   'P 1'
#
loop_
_entity.id
_entity.type
_entity.pdbx_description
1 polymer ?
#
loop_
_entity_poly.entity_id
_entity_poly.type
_entity_poly.pdbx_seq_one_letter_code
_entity_poly.pdbx_strand_id
1 'polypeptide(L)'
;MAPAKRPAASTAGSAAKKAKGPAIGKMCKEIASALKSSSYPKHVIEMLSHSLPLCLGETKEERHEFQARTVAMTAEVLASVQADLESKISGAEEKIASGDAEKTKREAAVEETKKAVEEKAAVMETTKKEAEVAAEELSAAEKAHKTAEQEQKAGDTKLVQAETKKEKLETVMTSVFVPCKDGTVEASSKSKAIQEITKLGRSEGFDTALLTSLPSALGKEPAGRGTFDHVVVKQVEDELQKRLGELSETLAAGAPEREARAQKVSIAAAQKEAAKVKDTATKEAAKAAVDAQKAAVAAEKAAAKALKALAPEMKATASELKSNKESLEDFKTGVLQSFTELVERSSVVPEVAPEAEAAAEAPAAAEAPAAAS
;
A
#
# COMPACT_ATOMS: atom_id res chain seq x y z
N MET A 1 3.07 -44.21 122.25
CA MET A 1 2.74 -42.77 122.16
C MET A 1 3.83 -42.08 121.35
N ALA A 2 3.44 -41.12 120.50
CA ALA A 2 4.21 -40.33 119.50
C ALA A 2 5.64 -39.88 119.95
N PRO A 3 6.58 -39.44 119.06
CA PRO A 3 6.41 -38.62 117.83
C PRO A 3 7.33 -39.07 116.65
N ALA A 4 7.47 -38.46 115.46
CA ALA A 4 7.44 -37.06 115.05
C ALA A 4 7.19 -36.86 113.54
N LYS A 5 6.86 -35.61 113.20
CA LYS A 5 6.41 -35.03 111.91
C LYS A 5 7.53 -34.78 110.87
N ARG A 6 7.16 -35.00 109.59
CA ARG A 6 7.33 -34.16 108.35
C ARG A 6 8.72 -34.03 107.68
N PRO A 7 8.81 -33.60 106.38
CA PRO A 7 7.79 -33.38 105.33
C PRO A 7 8.17 -33.88 103.90
N ALA A 8 7.25 -33.61 102.95
CA ALA A 8 7.16 -33.98 101.54
C ALA A 8 8.17 -33.32 100.57
N ALA A 9 8.36 -33.94 99.40
CA ALA A 9 8.93 -33.33 98.19
C ALA A 9 8.06 -33.67 96.97
N SER A 10 7.66 -32.63 96.25
CA SER A 10 7.04 -32.67 94.92
C SER A 10 8.08 -32.94 93.84
N THR A 11 7.75 -33.77 92.85
CA THR A 11 8.47 -33.79 91.57
C THR A 11 7.50 -33.57 90.43
N ALA A 12 7.56 -32.36 89.89
CA ALA A 12 7.10 -31.99 88.57
C ALA A 12 8.12 -32.45 87.52
N GLY A 13 7.66 -32.69 86.29
CA GLY A 13 8.55 -32.93 85.15
C GLY A 13 7.85 -33.43 83.88
N SER A 14 6.83 -32.75 83.36
CA SER A 14 6.45 -32.89 81.95
C SER A 14 7.28 -31.91 81.13
N ALA A 15 8.14 -32.39 80.25
CA ALA A 15 8.88 -31.56 79.31
C ALA A 15 7.90 -30.82 78.38
N ALA A 16 7.79 -29.51 78.55
CA ALA A 16 7.01 -28.66 77.68
C ALA A 16 7.64 -28.66 76.28
N LYS A 17 6.86 -29.11 75.29
CA LYS A 17 7.11 -28.93 73.85
C LYS A 17 7.45 -27.46 73.62
N LYS A 18 8.69 -27.14 73.22
CA LYS A 18 9.11 -25.77 72.87
C LYS A 18 8.09 -25.20 71.89
N ALA A 19 7.31 -24.21 72.34
CA ALA A 19 6.32 -23.55 71.51
C ALA A 19 7.02 -22.96 70.27
N LYS A 20 6.45 -23.24 69.08
CA LYS A 20 6.88 -22.65 67.81
C LYS A 20 6.93 -21.12 67.98
N GLY A 21 8.13 -20.55 68.05
CA GLY A 21 8.31 -19.13 68.30
C GLY A 21 7.77 -18.24 67.15
N PRO A 22 7.50 -16.94 67.41
CA PRO A 22 6.95 -16.00 66.44
C PRO A 22 7.77 -15.86 65.13
N ALA A 23 9.09 -16.09 65.19
CA ALA A 23 10.00 -15.98 64.04
C ALA A 23 9.73 -17.04 62.95
N ILE A 24 9.46 -18.29 63.33
CA ILE A 24 9.21 -19.39 62.38
C ILE A 24 7.90 -19.16 61.61
N GLY A 25 6.88 -18.67 62.32
CA GLY A 25 5.60 -18.32 61.70
C GLY A 25 5.71 -17.17 60.71
N LYS A 26 6.64 -16.23 60.92
CA LYS A 26 6.93 -15.14 59.97
C LYS A 26 7.61 -15.65 58.71
N MET A 27 8.69 -16.43 58.85
CA MET A 27 9.41 -17.05 57.73
C MET A 27 8.49 -17.96 56.88
N CYS A 28 7.62 -18.76 57.50
CA CYS A 28 6.64 -19.58 56.76
C CYS A 28 5.64 -18.75 55.95
N LYS A 29 5.24 -17.55 56.44
CA LYS A 29 4.35 -16.64 55.70
C LYS A 29 5.05 -15.98 54.52
N GLU A 30 6.32 -15.61 54.68
CA GLU A 30 7.15 -15.06 53.61
C GLU A 30 7.33 -16.08 52.48
N ILE A 31 7.63 -17.34 52.82
CA ILE A 31 7.69 -18.46 51.88
C ILE A 31 6.34 -18.69 51.19
N ALA A 32 5.24 -18.76 51.96
CA ALA A 32 3.89 -18.90 51.41
C ALA A 32 3.50 -17.77 50.43
N SER A 33 3.97 -16.54 50.69
CA SER A 33 3.74 -15.40 49.80
C SER A 33 4.49 -15.57 48.48
N ALA A 34 5.74 -16.04 48.54
CA ALA A 34 6.56 -16.24 47.36
C ALA A 34 6.05 -17.39 46.46
N LEU A 35 5.49 -18.44 47.05
CA LEU A 35 4.86 -19.55 46.31
C LEU A 35 3.69 -19.10 45.41
N LYS A 36 3.00 -18.01 45.77
CA LYS A 36 1.90 -17.43 44.97
C LYS A 36 2.35 -16.81 43.66
N SER A 37 3.63 -16.48 43.54
CA SER A 37 4.22 -15.94 42.32
C SER A 37 4.59 -17.01 41.30
N SER A 38 4.41 -18.30 41.64
CA SER A 38 4.69 -19.42 40.75
C SER A 38 3.57 -19.67 39.73
N SER A 39 3.89 -20.41 38.68
CA SER A 39 2.95 -20.82 37.63
C SER A 39 2.11 -22.05 37.99
N TYR A 40 2.24 -22.58 39.22
CA TYR A 40 1.52 -23.76 39.67
C TYR A 40 0.03 -23.48 39.96
N PRO A 41 -0.84 -24.50 39.91
CA PRO A 41 -2.25 -24.33 40.22
C PRO A 41 -2.49 -23.78 41.63
N LYS A 42 -3.42 -22.82 41.76
CA LYS A 42 -3.72 -22.12 43.02
C LYS A 42 -3.99 -23.06 44.20
N HIS A 43 -4.72 -24.16 43.98
CA HIS A 43 -5.04 -25.13 45.02
C HIS A 43 -3.79 -25.86 45.56
N VAL A 44 -2.78 -26.09 44.71
CA VAL A 44 -1.50 -26.70 45.12
C VAL A 44 -0.72 -25.72 46.00
N ILE A 45 -0.68 -24.45 45.60
CA ILE A 45 -0.02 -23.39 46.36
C ILE A 45 -0.69 -23.14 47.71
N GLU A 46 -2.02 -23.14 47.76
CA GLU A 46 -2.77 -23.03 49.01
C GLU A 46 -2.51 -24.23 49.92
N MET A 47 -2.54 -25.45 49.40
CA MET A 47 -2.25 -26.66 50.19
C MET A 47 -0.83 -26.62 50.77
N LEU A 48 0.18 -26.30 49.95
CA LEU A 48 1.57 -26.17 50.40
C LEU A 48 1.69 -25.06 51.45
N SER A 49 1.13 -23.87 51.20
CA SER A 49 1.18 -22.71 52.10
C SER A 49 0.60 -22.99 53.49
N HIS A 50 -0.53 -23.68 53.57
CA HIS A 50 -1.14 -24.05 54.86
C HIS A 50 -0.35 -25.15 55.59
N SER A 51 0.39 -25.97 54.86
CA SER A 51 1.19 -27.07 55.40
C SER A 51 2.56 -26.62 55.91
N LEU A 52 3.07 -25.45 55.48
CA LEU A 52 4.39 -24.93 55.88
C LEU A 52 4.60 -24.83 57.39
N PRO A 53 3.69 -24.26 58.21
CA PRO A 53 3.90 -24.16 59.67
C PRO A 53 3.93 -25.52 60.38
N LEU A 54 3.30 -26.53 59.80
CA LEU A 54 3.30 -27.90 60.32
C LEU A 54 4.59 -28.64 59.95
N CYS A 55 5.14 -28.39 58.75
CA CYS A 55 6.31 -29.09 58.23
C CYS A 55 7.65 -28.44 58.59
N LEU A 56 7.75 -27.12 58.46
CA LEU A 56 8.94 -26.35 58.81
C LEU A 56 8.97 -25.96 60.31
N GLY A 57 7.87 -26.23 61.03
CA GLY A 57 7.76 -25.98 62.46
C GLY A 57 8.48 -26.99 63.35
N GLU A 58 8.80 -28.19 62.85
CA GLU A 58 9.61 -29.21 63.54
C GLU A 58 11.09 -29.13 63.12
N THR A 59 12.01 -29.69 63.90
CA THR A 59 13.43 -29.80 63.51
C THR A 59 13.65 -30.91 62.50
N LYS A 60 14.74 -30.84 61.72
CA LYS A 60 15.03 -31.79 60.63
C LYS A 60 14.87 -33.26 61.05
N GLU A 61 15.37 -33.64 62.22
CA GLU A 61 15.33 -35.02 62.75
C GLU A 61 13.93 -35.47 63.20
N GLU A 62 13.05 -34.51 63.55
CA GLU A 62 11.70 -34.78 64.06
C GLU A 62 10.64 -34.75 62.95
N ARG A 63 11.05 -34.49 61.69
CA ARG A 63 10.12 -34.47 60.56
C ARG A 63 9.73 -35.87 60.14
N HIS A 64 8.43 -36.15 60.12
CA HIS A 64 7.92 -37.38 59.51
C HIS A 64 8.05 -37.33 57.97
N GLU A 65 7.98 -38.50 57.31
CA GLU A 65 8.17 -38.63 55.85
C GLU A 65 7.26 -37.71 55.01
N PHE A 66 5.99 -37.54 55.39
CA PHE A 66 5.05 -36.68 54.66
C PHE A 66 5.40 -35.17 54.77
N GLN A 67 6.08 -34.75 55.85
CA GLN A 67 6.53 -33.38 56.10
C GLN A 67 7.78 -33.13 55.26
N ALA A 68 8.69 -34.11 55.21
CA ALA A 68 9.85 -34.08 54.33
C ALA A 68 9.42 -33.99 52.85
N ARG A 69 8.41 -34.74 52.43
CA ARG A 69 7.86 -34.69 51.06
C ARG A 69 7.22 -33.33 50.73
N THR A 70 6.48 -32.75 51.66
CA THR A 70 5.87 -31.42 51.50
C THR A 70 6.91 -30.31 51.42
N VAL A 71 8.00 -30.43 52.19
CA VAL A 71 9.17 -29.54 52.11
C VAL A 71 9.86 -29.68 50.76
N ALA A 72 10.04 -30.90 50.24
CA ALA A 72 10.63 -31.11 48.90
C ALA A 72 9.76 -30.48 47.79
N MET A 73 8.44 -30.67 47.82
CA MET A 73 7.52 -30.01 46.87
C MET A 73 7.59 -28.47 46.96
N THR A 74 7.73 -27.93 48.18
CA THR A 74 7.92 -26.49 48.37
C THR A 74 9.23 -26.02 47.74
N ALA A 75 10.31 -26.79 47.89
CA ALA A 75 11.60 -26.49 47.28
C ALA A 75 11.52 -26.48 45.75
N GLU A 76 10.80 -27.42 45.13
CA GLU A 76 10.58 -27.47 43.68
C GLU A 76 9.83 -26.24 43.15
N VAL A 77 8.79 -25.79 43.87
CA VAL A 77 8.05 -24.58 43.49
C VAL A 77 8.91 -23.32 43.68
N LEU A 78 9.71 -23.23 44.74
CA LEU A 78 10.63 -22.11 44.94
C LEU A 78 11.73 -22.08 43.86
N ALA A 79 12.25 -23.25 43.48
CA ALA A 79 13.22 -23.36 42.39
C ALA A 79 12.63 -22.91 41.04
N SER A 80 11.35 -23.21 40.77
CA SER A 80 10.71 -22.73 39.54
C SER A 80 10.55 -21.21 39.53
N VAL A 81 10.18 -20.59 40.67
CA VAL A 81 10.07 -19.12 40.77
C VAL A 81 11.42 -18.46 40.56
N GLN A 82 12.50 -19.03 41.11
CA GLN A 82 13.85 -18.56 40.86
C GLN A 82 14.21 -18.64 39.37
N ALA A 83 13.94 -19.79 38.74
CA ALA A 83 14.21 -20.01 37.32
C ALA A 83 13.42 -19.04 36.43
N ASP A 84 12.16 -18.74 36.76
CA ASP A 84 11.34 -17.77 36.05
C ASP A 84 11.93 -16.35 36.13
N LEU A 85 12.42 -15.94 37.30
CA LEU A 85 13.09 -14.64 37.48
C LEU A 85 14.42 -14.57 36.72
N GLU A 86 15.23 -15.62 36.79
CA GLU A 86 16.50 -15.71 36.05
C GLU A 86 16.27 -15.70 34.53
N SER A 87 15.24 -16.39 34.04
CA SER A 87 14.83 -16.37 32.64
C SER A 87 14.40 -14.96 32.18
N LYS A 88 13.60 -14.26 32.98
CA LYS A 88 13.20 -12.86 32.70
C LYS A 88 14.39 -11.91 32.65
N ILE A 89 15.37 -12.09 33.54
CA ILE A 89 16.62 -11.30 33.52
C ILE A 89 17.39 -11.58 32.23
N SER A 90 17.61 -12.85 31.88
CA SER A 90 18.32 -13.23 30.65
C SER A 90 17.66 -12.62 29.41
N GLY A 91 16.33 -12.73 29.29
CA GLY A 91 15.62 -12.17 28.15
C GLY A 91 15.70 -10.64 28.07
N ALA A 92 15.65 -9.94 29.22
CA ALA A 92 15.82 -8.48 29.25
C ALA A 92 17.26 -8.06 28.91
N GLU A 93 18.27 -8.81 29.38
CA GLU A 93 19.69 -8.60 29.06
C GLU A 93 19.98 -8.80 27.57
N GLU A 94 19.47 -9.87 26.99
CA GLU A 94 19.58 -10.15 25.55
C GLU A 94 18.95 -9.04 24.71
N LYS A 95 17.74 -8.60 25.10
CA LYS A 95 17.06 -7.50 24.40
C LYS A 95 17.87 -6.20 24.48
N ILE A 96 18.44 -5.87 25.64
CA ILE A 96 19.30 -4.70 25.80
C ILE A 96 20.57 -4.83 24.96
N ALA A 97 21.21 -5.99 24.97
CA ALA A 97 22.42 -6.27 24.18
C ALA A 97 22.16 -6.14 22.67
N SER A 98 20.96 -6.51 22.20
CA SER A 98 20.55 -6.36 20.79
C SER A 98 20.15 -4.94 20.39
N GLY A 99 20.08 -4.01 21.35
CA GLY A 99 19.57 -2.65 21.17
C GLY A 99 20.28 -1.83 20.11
N ASP A 100 21.62 -1.86 20.11
CA ASP A 100 22.41 -1.11 19.15
C ASP A 100 22.21 -1.66 17.73
N ALA A 101 22.12 -2.98 17.58
CA ALA A 101 21.81 -3.61 16.30
C ALA A 101 20.40 -3.23 15.80
N GLU A 102 19.41 -3.22 16.69
CA GLU A 102 18.07 -2.77 16.37
C GLU A 102 18.02 -1.29 16.00
N LYS A 103 18.77 -0.44 16.70
CA LYS A 103 18.93 0.98 16.40
C LYS A 103 19.51 1.17 15.00
N THR A 104 20.64 0.54 14.70
CA THR A 104 21.25 0.60 13.36
C THR A 104 20.29 0.15 12.27
N LYS A 105 19.52 -0.93 12.51
CA LYS A 105 18.49 -1.40 11.57
C LYS A 105 17.38 -0.37 11.35
N ARG A 106 16.84 0.23 12.42
CA ARG A 106 15.77 1.25 12.34
C ARG A 106 16.29 2.54 11.70
N GLU A 107 17.53 2.95 11.95
CA GLU A 107 18.20 4.09 11.29
C GLU A 107 18.39 3.84 9.78
N ALA A 108 18.88 2.66 9.39
CA ALA A 108 19.00 2.29 7.98
C ALA A 108 17.66 2.32 7.25
N ALA A 109 16.59 1.81 7.88
CA ALA A 109 15.23 1.87 7.32
C ALA A 109 14.72 3.31 7.13
N VAL A 110 15.06 4.22 8.04
CA VAL A 110 14.73 5.66 7.88
C VAL A 110 15.48 6.26 6.69
N GLU A 111 16.78 5.98 6.55
CA GLU A 111 17.55 6.51 5.42
C GLU A 111 17.12 5.93 4.07
N GLU A 112 16.76 4.65 4.02
CA GLU A 112 16.19 4.03 2.82
C GLU A 112 14.85 4.66 2.42
N THR A 113 13.94 4.85 3.39
CA THR A 113 12.64 5.46 3.12
C THR A 113 12.73 6.95 2.75
N LYS A 114 13.70 7.70 3.29
CA LYS A 114 13.99 9.08 2.84
C LYS A 114 14.45 9.13 1.39
N LYS A 115 15.38 8.27 0.98
CA LYS A 115 15.81 8.17 -0.43
C LYS A 115 14.64 7.85 -1.34
N ALA A 116 13.78 6.91 -0.92
CA ALA A 116 12.57 6.59 -1.67
C ALA A 116 11.64 7.81 -1.80
N VAL A 117 11.48 8.65 -0.77
CA VAL A 117 10.71 9.90 -0.87
C VAL A 117 11.31 10.85 -1.90
N GLU A 118 12.63 11.06 -1.89
CA GLU A 118 13.33 11.93 -2.85
C GLU A 118 13.18 11.43 -4.28
N GLU A 119 13.40 10.13 -4.51
CA GLU A 119 13.24 9.50 -5.83
C GLU A 119 11.80 9.62 -6.35
N LYS A 120 10.80 9.33 -5.51
CA LYS A 120 9.39 9.44 -5.92
C LYS A 120 8.95 10.89 -6.10
N ALA A 121 9.52 11.84 -5.37
CA ALA A 121 9.28 13.26 -5.60
C ALA A 121 9.85 13.72 -6.96
N ALA A 122 11.04 13.26 -7.34
CA ALA A 122 11.62 13.54 -8.65
C ALA A 122 10.75 12.98 -9.79
N VAL A 123 10.29 11.72 -9.66
CA VAL A 123 9.38 11.10 -10.64
C VAL A 123 8.04 11.84 -10.73
N MET A 124 7.49 12.31 -9.60
CA MET A 124 6.28 13.12 -9.60
C MET A 124 6.47 14.43 -10.38
N GLU A 125 7.58 15.13 -10.19
CA GLU A 125 7.88 16.36 -10.92
C GLU A 125 8.08 16.14 -12.42
N THR A 126 8.77 15.06 -12.82
CA THR A 126 8.95 14.75 -14.26
C THR A 126 7.63 14.41 -14.93
N THR A 127 6.84 13.50 -14.33
CA THR A 127 5.56 13.07 -14.90
C THR A 127 4.53 14.21 -14.95
N LYS A 128 4.56 15.13 -13.98
CA LYS A 128 3.73 16.33 -14.01
C LYS A 128 4.07 17.23 -15.20
N LYS A 129 5.36 17.49 -15.46
CA LYS A 129 5.79 18.29 -16.62
C LYS A 129 5.44 17.61 -17.94
N GLU A 130 5.59 16.30 -18.02
CA GLU A 130 5.19 15.52 -19.20
C GLU A 130 3.68 15.63 -19.47
N ALA A 131 2.85 15.61 -18.42
CA ALA A 131 1.41 15.80 -18.54
C ALA A 131 1.03 17.23 -18.98
N GLU A 132 1.75 18.26 -18.50
CA GLU A 132 1.56 19.64 -18.95
C GLU A 132 1.89 19.79 -20.45
N VAL A 133 3.03 19.25 -20.89
CA VAL A 133 3.44 19.26 -22.30
C VAL A 133 2.44 18.50 -23.18
N ALA A 134 1.98 17.32 -22.76
CA ALA A 134 1.01 16.54 -23.53
C ALA A 134 -0.35 17.26 -23.66
N ALA A 135 -0.78 17.99 -22.63
CA ALA A 135 -1.99 18.80 -22.69
C ALA A 135 -1.87 19.97 -23.68
N GLU A 136 -0.69 20.62 -23.74
CA GLU A 136 -0.41 21.67 -24.72
C GLU A 136 -0.37 21.12 -26.15
N GLU A 137 0.26 19.96 -26.37
CA GLU A 137 0.28 19.27 -27.66
C GLU A 137 -1.13 18.90 -28.13
N LEU A 138 -2.00 18.40 -27.24
CA LEU A 138 -3.39 18.12 -27.56
C LEU A 138 -4.14 19.39 -27.97
N SER A 139 -3.99 20.48 -27.21
CA SER A 139 -4.60 21.77 -27.53
C SER A 139 -4.15 22.30 -28.90
N ALA A 140 -2.87 22.16 -29.24
CA ALA A 140 -2.34 22.53 -30.54
C ALA A 140 -2.91 21.65 -31.67
N ALA A 141 -2.97 20.33 -31.47
CA ALA A 141 -3.51 19.39 -32.44
C ALA A 141 -5.01 19.60 -32.70
N GLU A 142 -5.80 19.91 -31.67
CA GLU A 142 -7.21 20.26 -31.82
C GLU A 142 -7.43 21.52 -32.65
N LYS A 143 -6.61 22.55 -32.42
CA LYS A 143 -6.63 23.78 -33.24
C LYS A 143 -6.25 23.49 -34.68
N ALA A 144 -5.19 22.71 -34.91
CA ALA A 144 -4.75 22.33 -36.26
C ALA A 144 -5.84 21.56 -37.02
N HIS A 145 -6.48 20.59 -36.36
CA HIS A 145 -7.61 19.85 -36.94
C HIS A 145 -8.77 20.78 -37.31
N LYS A 146 -9.18 21.67 -36.40
CA LYS A 146 -10.26 22.63 -36.67
C LYS A 146 -9.93 23.56 -37.84
N THR A 147 -8.69 24.06 -37.92
CA THR A 147 -8.23 24.90 -39.03
C THR A 147 -8.28 24.13 -40.35
N ALA A 148 -7.81 22.88 -40.37
CA ALA A 148 -7.85 22.04 -41.57
C ALA A 148 -9.29 21.79 -42.05
N GLU A 149 -10.23 21.51 -41.14
CA GLU A 149 -11.66 21.34 -41.50
C GLU A 149 -12.26 22.63 -42.09
N GLN A 150 -11.90 23.80 -41.55
CA GLN A 150 -12.37 25.08 -42.06
C GLN A 150 -11.81 25.37 -43.46
N GLU A 151 -10.52 25.11 -43.67
CA GLU A 151 -9.89 25.23 -44.99
C GLU A 151 -10.50 24.28 -46.02
N GLN A 152 -10.78 23.02 -45.64
CA GLN A 152 -11.46 22.05 -46.52
C GLN A 152 -12.85 22.56 -46.92
N LYS A 153 -13.67 22.95 -45.95
CA LYS A 153 -15.03 23.48 -46.21
C LYS A 153 -14.99 24.71 -47.12
N ALA A 154 -14.10 25.65 -46.83
CA ALA A 154 -13.98 26.89 -47.61
C ALA A 154 -13.46 26.63 -49.03
N GLY A 155 -12.40 25.83 -49.16
CA GLY A 155 -11.76 25.52 -50.44
C GLY A 155 -12.63 24.66 -51.35
N ASP A 156 -13.39 23.73 -50.78
CA ASP A 156 -14.21 22.80 -51.57
C ASP A 156 -15.58 23.36 -51.95
N THR A 157 -15.99 24.51 -51.39
CA THR A 157 -17.32 25.11 -51.65
C THR A 157 -17.56 25.30 -53.15
N LYS A 158 -16.60 25.83 -53.91
CA LYS A 158 -16.75 26.06 -55.35
C LYS A 158 -16.81 24.76 -56.15
N LEU A 159 -16.09 23.72 -55.72
CA LEU A 159 -16.10 22.42 -56.37
C LEU A 159 -17.42 21.68 -56.11
N VAL A 160 -17.94 21.72 -54.89
CA VAL A 160 -19.28 21.18 -54.56
C VAL A 160 -20.37 21.88 -55.37
N GLN A 161 -20.28 23.21 -55.55
CA GLN A 161 -21.21 23.95 -56.40
C GLN A 161 -21.08 23.54 -57.89
N ALA A 162 -19.85 23.37 -58.39
CA ALA A 162 -19.60 22.93 -59.75
C ALA A 162 -20.11 21.48 -60.00
N GLU A 163 -19.93 20.57 -59.04
CA GLU A 163 -20.50 19.21 -59.09
C GLU A 163 -22.03 19.26 -59.16
N THR A 164 -22.66 20.03 -58.27
CA THR A 164 -24.12 20.17 -58.25
C THR A 164 -24.66 20.74 -59.56
N LYS A 165 -23.96 21.71 -60.16
CA LYS A 165 -24.35 22.28 -61.46
C LYS A 165 -24.15 21.28 -62.60
N LYS A 166 -23.03 20.57 -62.60
CA LYS A 166 -22.72 19.55 -63.60
C LYS A 166 -23.79 18.44 -63.57
N GLU A 167 -24.11 17.91 -62.40
CA GLU A 167 -25.14 16.87 -62.24
C GLU A 167 -26.52 17.33 -62.77
N LYS A 168 -26.91 18.58 -62.48
CA LYS A 168 -28.15 19.17 -63.01
C LYS A 168 -28.13 19.30 -64.54
N LEU A 169 -27.01 19.77 -65.11
CA LEU A 169 -26.85 19.91 -66.55
C LEU A 169 -26.84 18.55 -67.26
N GLU A 170 -26.14 17.55 -66.70
CA GLU A 170 -26.13 16.18 -67.24
C GLU A 170 -27.53 15.57 -67.18
N THR A 171 -28.25 15.75 -66.08
CA THR A 171 -29.63 15.28 -65.92
C THR A 171 -30.56 15.90 -66.95
N VAL A 172 -30.54 17.23 -67.11
CA VAL A 172 -31.41 17.91 -68.09
C VAL A 172 -31.00 17.58 -69.52
N MET A 173 -29.70 17.48 -69.82
CA MET A 173 -29.24 17.10 -71.15
C MET A 173 -29.74 15.70 -71.54
N THR A 174 -29.56 14.72 -70.65
CA THR A 174 -29.88 13.30 -70.93
C THR A 174 -31.37 12.98 -70.82
N SER A 175 -32.04 13.49 -69.78
CA SER A 175 -33.40 13.08 -69.42
C SER A 175 -34.48 14.00 -70.00
N VAL A 176 -34.13 15.20 -70.46
CA VAL A 176 -35.09 16.21 -70.93
C VAL A 176 -34.79 16.66 -72.36
N PHE A 177 -33.57 17.15 -72.60
CA PHE A 177 -33.18 17.72 -73.89
C PHE A 177 -33.08 16.68 -75.01
N VAL A 178 -32.36 15.58 -74.80
CA VAL A 178 -32.21 14.51 -75.81
C VAL A 178 -33.57 13.93 -76.23
N PRO A 179 -34.49 13.57 -75.31
CA PRO A 179 -35.83 13.15 -75.69
C PRO A 179 -36.62 14.22 -76.49
N CYS A 180 -36.50 15.50 -76.11
CA CYS A 180 -37.14 16.60 -76.85
C CYS A 180 -36.54 16.77 -78.26
N LYS A 181 -35.22 16.58 -78.39
CA LYS A 181 -34.50 16.61 -79.65
C LYS A 181 -34.97 15.49 -80.57
N ASP A 182 -35.07 14.27 -80.05
CA ASP A 182 -35.38 13.07 -80.84
C ASP A 182 -36.87 12.85 -81.06
N GLY A 183 -37.73 13.64 -80.39
CA GLY A 183 -39.18 13.58 -80.53
C GLY A 183 -39.81 12.40 -79.78
N THR A 184 -39.13 11.84 -78.80
CA THR A 184 -39.59 10.68 -78.01
C THR A 184 -40.39 11.06 -76.76
N VAL A 185 -40.54 12.36 -76.48
CA VAL A 185 -41.33 12.88 -75.36
C VAL A 185 -42.82 12.84 -75.67
N GLU A 186 -43.63 12.37 -74.73
CA GLU A 186 -45.09 12.45 -74.84
C GLU A 186 -45.59 13.88 -75.03
N ALA A 187 -46.59 14.06 -75.90
CA ALA A 187 -47.17 15.36 -76.22
C ALA A 187 -47.67 16.12 -74.97
N SER A 188 -48.17 15.41 -73.96
CA SER A 188 -48.64 15.95 -72.67
C SER A 188 -47.53 16.60 -71.82
N SER A 189 -46.29 16.13 -71.99
CA SER A 189 -45.13 16.52 -71.15
C SER A 189 -44.14 17.44 -71.88
N LYS A 190 -44.25 17.54 -73.21
CA LYS A 190 -43.36 18.30 -74.10
C LYS A 190 -43.22 19.77 -73.71
N SER A 191 -44.32 20.45 -73.41
CA SER A 191 -44.28 21.86 -73.00
C SER A 191 -43.52 22.08 -71.68
N LYS A 192 -43.69 21.18 -70.70
CA LYS A 192 -42.97 21.25 -69.41
C LYS A 192 -41.48 21.01 -69.60
N ALA A 193 -41.11 20.00 -70.40
CA ALA A 193 -39.72 19.69 -70.72
C ALA A 193 -38.99 20.85 -71.41
N ILE A 194 -39.65 21.50 -72.38
CA ILE A 194 -39.12 22.71 -73.03
C ILE A 194 -38.92 23.84 -72.02
N GLN A 195 -39.89 24.09 -71.13
CA GLN A 195 -39.76 25.13 -70.10
C GLN A 195 -38.60 24.84 -69.13
N GLU A 196 -38.35 23.59 -68.79
CA GLU A 196 -37.25 23.19 -67.93
C GLU A 196 -35.88 23.48 -68.57
N ILE A 197 -35.71 23.13 -69.85
CA ILE A 197 -34.51 23.45 -70.63
C ILE A 197 -34.33 24.97 -70.73
N THR A 198 -35.39 25.72 -71.02
CA THR A 198 -35.33 27.19 -71.11
C THR A 198 -34.96 27.84 -69.77
N LYS A 199 -35.49 27.33 -68.65
CA LYS A 199 -35.14 27.81 -67.30
C LYS A 199 -33.69 27.53 -66.96
N LEU A 200 -33.20 26.32 -67.26
CA LEU A 200 -31.81 25.95 -67.02
C LEU A 200 -30.86 26.78 -67.87
N GLY A 201 -31.14 26.90 -69.17
CA GLY A 201 -30.34 27.72 -70.08
C GLY A 201 -30.27 29.18 -69.63
N ARG A 202 -31.38 29.72 -69.09
CA ARG A 202 -31.36 31.06 -68.48
C ARG A 202 -30.47 31.13 -67.24
N SER A 203 -30.49 30.13 -66.37
CA SER A 203 -29.62 30.11 -65.18
C SER A 203 -28.14 29.93 -65.49
N GLU A 204 -27.81 29.28 -66.61
CA GLU A 204 -26.43 29.11 -67.08
C GLU A 204 -25.96 30.23 -68.01
N GLY A 205 -26.83 31.19 -68.33
CA GLY A 205 -26.47 32.38 -69.10
C GLY A 205 -26.46 32.19 -70.61
N PHE A 206 -27.25 31.26 -71.14
CA PHE A 206 -27.39 31.03 -72.58
C PHE A 206 -28.00 32.26 -73.26
N ASP A 207 -27.71 32.41 -74.55
CA ASP A 207 -28.21 33.53 -75.34
C ASP A 207 -29.74 33.65 -75.27
N THR A 208 -30.22 34.87 -75.00
CA THR A 208 -31.66 35.11 -74.78
C THR A 208 -32.49 34.96 -76.05
N ALA A 209 -31.94 35.26 -77.22
CA ALA A 209 -32.64 35.08 -78.49
C ALA A 209 -32.74 33.58 -78.86
N LEU A 210 -31.68 32.82 -78.56
CA LEU A 210 -31.68 31.35 -78.66
C LEU A 210 -32.77 30.72 -77.77
N LEU A 211 -32.82 31.12 -76.50
CA LEU A 211 -33.82 30.63 -75.54
C LEU A 211 -35.26 31.04 -75.90
N THR A 212 -35.44 32.17 -76.56
CA THR A 212 -36.75 32.64 -77.04
C THR A 212 -37.24 31.84 -78.25
N SER A 213 -36.30 31.39 -79.10
CA SER A 213 -36.60 30.61 -80.31
C SER A 213 -36.79 29.11 -80.03
N LEU A 214 -36.23 28.62 -78.92
CA LEU A 214 -36.22 27.21 -78.54
C LEU A 214 -37.62 26.56 -78.43
N PRO A 215 -38.66 27.21 -77.86
CA PRO A 215 -39.98 26.60 -77.74
C PRO A 215 -40.64 26.32 -79.09
N SER A 216 -40.45 27.22 -80.07
CA SER A 216 -40.97 27.03 -81.42
C SER A 216 -40.25 25.87 -82.14
N ALA A 217 -38.92 25.76 -81.94
CA ALA A 217 -38.11 24.72 -82.58
C ALA A 217 -38.37 23.32 -82.00
N LEU A 218 -38.37 23.19 -80.67
CA LEU A 218 -38.64 21.91 -80.01
C LEU A 218 -40.13 21.56 -80.01
N GLY A 219 -41.04 22.53 -80.15
CA GLY A 219 -42.48 22.30 -80.25
C GLY A 219 -42.88 21.47 -81.47
N LYS A 220 -42.18 21.63 -82.60
CA LYS A 220 -42.38 20.83 -83.82
C LYS A 220 -41.85 19.40 -83.67
N GLU A 221 -42.38 18.48 -84.47
CA GLU A 221 -41.79 17.14 -84.61
C GLU A 221 -40.44 17.23 -85.34
N PRO A 222 -39.48 16.31 -85.09
CA PRO A 222 -38.17 16.35 -85.73
C PRO A 222 -38.22 16.45 -87.26
N ALA A 223 -39.15 15.74 -87.91
CA ALA A 223 -39.33 15.78 -89.37
C ALA A 223 -39.96 17.09 -89.89
N GLY A 224 -40.64 17.85 -89.03
CA GLY A 224 -41.28 19.13 -89.35
C GLY A 224 -40.43 20.35 -89.02
N ARG A 225 -39.18 20.17 -88.56
CA ARG A 225 -38.25 21.26 -88.25
C ARG A 225 -37.63 21.81 -89.53
N GLY A 226 -37.69 23.13 -89.70
CA GLY A 226 -36.98 23.83 -90.77
C GLY A 226 -35.50 24.04 -90.44
N THR A 227 -34.75 24.58 -91.39
CA THR A 227 -33.30 24.84 -91.25
C THR A 227 -32.98 25.65 -89.99
N PHE A 228 -33.77 26.69 -89.71
CA PHE A 228 -33.62 27.53 -88.52
C PHE A 228 -33.89 26.75 -87.22
N ASP A 229 -34.93 25.92 -87.18
CA ASP A 229 -35.25 25.11 -85.99
C ASP A 229 -34.11 24.13 -85.66
N HIS A 230 -33.50 23.51 -86.68
CA HIS A 230 -32.33 22.65 -86.49
C HIS A 230 -31.11 23.39 -85.96
N VAL A 231 -30.86 24.61 -86.45
CA VAL A 231 -29.76 25.45 -85.94
C VAL A 231 -29.98 25.81 -84.47
N VAL A 232 -31.20 26.20 -84.08
CA VAL A 232 -31.55 26.52 -82.68
C VAL A 232 -31.34 25.31 -81.76
N VAL A 233 -31.85 24.14 -82.15
CA VAL A 233 -31.70 22.92 -81.33
C VAL A 233 -30.23 22.53 -81.19
N LYS A 234 -29.47 22.58 -82.28
CA LYS A 234 -28.03 22.28 -82.27
C LYS A 234 -27.24 23.26 -81.41
N GLN A 235 -27.52 24.57 -81.52
CA GLN A 235 -26.83 25.59 -80.71
C GLN A 235 -27.09 25.39 -79.20
N VAL A 236 -28.29 24.98 -78.78
CA VAL A 236 -28.55 24.65 -77.37
C VAL A 236 -27.80 23.39 -76.95
N GLU A 237 -27.72 22.37 -77.80
CA GLU A 237 -26.92 21.16 -77.55
C GLU A 237 -25.44 21.50 -77.37
N ASP A 238 -24.89 22.29 -78.28
CA ASP A 238 -23.49 22.72 -78.27
C ASP A 238 -23.18 23.56 -77.00
N GLU A 239 -24.08 24.47 -76.58
CA GLU A 239 -23.89 25.27 -75.37
C GLU A 239 -24.01 24.43 -74.08
N LEU A 240 -24.92 23.45 -74.03
CA LEU A 240 -25.00 22.46 -72.94
C LEU A 240 -23.72 21.64 -72.83
N GLN A 241 -23.24 21.10 -73.95
CA GLN A 241 -21.99 20.31 -74.00
C GLN A 241 -20.78 21.14 -73.59
N LYS A 242 -20.68 22.37 -74.11
CA LYS A 242 -19.63 23.32 -73.74
C LYS A 242 -19.64 23.58 -72.23
N ARG A 243 -20.81 23.85 -71.64
CA ARG A 243 -20.91 24.14 -70.21
C ARG A 243 -20.56 22.92 -69.33
N LEU A 244 -20.94 21.72 -69.77
CA LEU A 244 -20.52 20.47 -69.15
C LEU A 244 -19.00 20.24 -69.23
N GLY A 245 -18.39 20.59 -70.37
CA GLY A 245 -16.95 20.58 -70.56
C GLY A 245 -16.24 21.52 -69.57
N GLU A 246 -16.64 22.78 -69.52
CA GLU A 246 -16.06 23.80 -68.62
C GLU A 246 -16.17 23.41 -67.13
N LEU A 247 -17.32 22.86 -66.72
CA LEU A 247 -17.50 22.36 -65.35
C LEU A 247 -16.63 21.12 -65.09
N SER A 248 -16.50 20.21 -66.05
CA SER A 248 -15.63 19.04 -65.94
C SER A 248 -14.16 19.43 -65.81
N GLU A 249 -13.69 20.41 -66.59
CA GLU A 249 -12.35 20.98 -66.48
C GLU A 249 -12.13 21.65 -65.13
N THR A 250 -13.10 22.42 -64.64
CA THR A 250 -13.05 23.06 -63.31
C THR A 250 -12.89 22.02 -62.20
N LEU A 251 -13.64 20.91 -62.27
CA LEU A 251 -13.56 19.83 -61.30
C LEU A 251 -12.24 19.07 -61.39
N ALA A 252 -11.76 18.79 -62.61
CA ALA A 252 -10.48 18.13 -62.83
C ALA A 252 -9.31 18.99 -62.30
N ALA A 253 -9.34 20.30 -62.56
CA ALA A 253 -8.32 21.23 -62.07
C ALA A 253 -8.34 21.40 -60.54
N GLY A 254 -9.51 21.31 -59.91
CA GLY A 254 -9.65 21.43 -58.46
C GLY A 254 -9.43 20.13 -57.67
N ALA A 255 -9.45 18.97 -58.34
CA ALA A 255 -9.31 17.67 -57.68
C ALA A 255 -8.02 17.53 -56.85
N PRO A 256 -6.83 17.96 -57.32
CA PRO A 256 -5.60 17.86 -56.53
C PRO A 256 -5.66 18.67 -55.23
N GLU A 257 -6.22 19.88 -55.26
CA GLU A 257 -6.32 20.70 -54.06
C GLU A 257 -7.37 20.18 -53.07
N ARG A 258 -8.50 19.65 -53.58
CA ARG A 258 -9.50 18.97 -52.74
C ARG A 258 -8.87 17.77 -52.02
N GLU A 259 -8.13 16.96 -52.76
CA GLU A 259 -7.42 15.80 -52.19
C GLU A 259 -6.38 16.25 -51.15
N ALA A 260 -5.58 17.28 -51.44
CA ALA A 260 -4.62 17.83 -50.48
C ALA A 260 -5.29 18.34 -49.20
N ARG A 261 -6.44 19.01 -49.30
CA ARG A 261 -7.23 19.47 -48.14
C ARG A 261 -7.80 18.31 -47.34
N ALA A 262 -8.34 17.28 -48.01
CA ALA A 262 -8.83 16.07 -47.36
C ALA A 262 -7.71 15.31 -46.62
N GLN A 263 -6.53 15.18 -47.24
CA GLN A 263 -5.35 14.60 -46.60
C GLN A 263 -4.88 15.42 -45.39
N LYS A 264 -4.86 16.76 -45.49
CA LYS A 264 -4.51 17.64 -44.36
C LYS A 264 -5.46 17.43 -43.17
N VAL A 265 -6.76 17.29 -43.41
CA VAL A 265 -7.75 16.96 -42.36
C VAL A 265 -7.47 15.59 -41.76
N SER A 266 -7.25 14.56 -42.59
CA SER A 266 -6.94 13.21 -42.12
C SER A 266 -5.68 13.15 -41.26
N ILE A 267 -4.62 13.85 -41.66
CA ILE A 267 -3.36 13.92 -40.90
C ILE A 267 -3.58 14.63 -39.56
N ALA A 268 -4.27 15.79 -39.57
CA ALA A 268 -4.53 16.54 -38.35
C ALA A 268 -5.45 15.77 -37.38
N ALA A 269 -6.40 14.98 -37.90
CA ALA A 269 -7.27 14.11 -37.10
C ALA A 269 -6.45 13.01 -36.41
N ALA A 270 -5.56 12.35 -37.15
CA ALA A 270 -4.67 11.33 -36.60
C ALA A 270 -3.72 11.91 -35.53
N GLN A 271 -3.16 13.11 -35.76
CA GLN A 271 -2.33 13.80 -34.78
C GLN A 271 -3.10 14.17 -33.51
N LYS A 272 -4.35 14.63 -33.65
CA LYS A 272 -5.23 14.92 -32.51
C LYS A 272 -5.48 13.66 -31.67
N GLU A 273 -5.82 12.53 -32.29
CA GLU A 273 -6.08 11.29 -31.55
C GLU A 273 -4.79 10.76 -30.88
N ALA A 274 -3.64 10.84 -31.55
CA ALA A 274 -2.36 10.49 -30.95
C ALA A 274 -2.02 11.36 -29.73
N ALA A 275 -2.19 12.69 -29.84
CA ALA A 275 -1.98 13.62 -28.74
C ALA A 275 -2.96 13.38 -27.57
N LYS A 276 -4.21 12.99 -27.87
CA LYS A 276 -5.21 12.66 -26.86
C LYS A 276 -4.84 11.40 -26.07
N VAL A 277 -4.40 10.35 -26.76
CA VAL A 277 -3.90 9.13 -26.09
C VAL A 277 -2.70 9.47 -25.19
N LYS A 278 -1.74 10.26 -25.69
CA LYS A 278 -0.59 10.71 -24.90
C LYS A 278 -1.00 11.52 -23.66
N ASP A 279 -1.88 12.50 -23.80
CA ASP A 279 -2.42 13.30 -22.69
C ASP A 279 -3.06 12.41 -21.61
N THR A 280 -3.91 11.45 -22.00
CA THR A 280 -4.52 10.53 -21.05
C THR A 280 -3.49 9.68 -20.30
N ALA A 281 -2.53 9.09 -21.01
CA ALA A 281 -1.49 8.25 -20.41
C ALA A 281 -0.59 9.04 -19.44
N THR A 282 -0.18 10.25 -19.81
CA THR A 282 0.66 11.10 -18.95
C THR A 282 -0.06 11.58 -17.69
N LYS A 283 -1.36 11.89 -17.77
CA LYS A 283 -2.17 12.23 -16.58
C LYS A 283 -2.32 11.05 -15.62
N GLU A 284 -2.52 9.85 -16.14
CA GLU A 284 -2.55 8.63 -15.32
C GLU A 284 -1.20 8.36 -14.66
N ALA A 285 -0.10 8.51 -15.39
CA ALA A 285 1.26 8.39 -14.86
C ALA A 285 1.55 9.42 -13.76
N ALA A 286 1.17 10.69 -13.97
CA ALA A 286 1.31 11.75 -12.97
C ALA A 286 0.51 11.45 -11.70
N LYS A 287 -0.73 10.96 -11.83
CA LYS A 287 -1.54 10.53 -10.68
C LYS A 287 -0.88 9.39 -9.91
N ALA A 288 -0.41 8.35 -10.61
CA ALA A 288 0.29 7.23 -10.01
C ALA A 288 1.57 7.66 -9.28
N ALA A 289 2.31 8.62 -9.83
CA ALA A 289 3.52 9.17 -9.20
C ALA A 289 3.19 9.94 -7.90
N VAL A 290 2.11 10.73 -7.89
CA VAL A 290 1.63 11.42 -6.67
C VAL A 290 1.25 10.41 -5.59
N ASP A 291 0.52 9.35 -5.93
CA ASP A 291 0.11 8.32 -4.97
C ASP A 291 1.31 7.53 -4.43
N ALA A 292 2.29 7.23 -5.29
CA ALA A 292 3.55 6.60 -4.88
C ALA A 292 4.38 7.49 -3.94
N GLN A 293 4.44 8.80 -4.19
CA GLN A 293 5.12 9.76 -3.30
C GLN A 293 4.44 9.82 -1.94
N LYS A 294 3.10 9.86 -1.88
CA LYS A 294 2.35 9.83 -0.62
C LYS A 294 2.62 8.56 0.19
N ALA A 295 2.64 7.40 -0.49
CA ALA A 295 2.96 6.13 0.14
C ALA A 295 4.39 6.12 0.71
N ALA A 296 5.37 6.64 -0.03
CA ALA A 296 6.75 6.77 0.44
C ALA A 296 6.86 7.67 1.69
N VAL A 297 6.18 8.82 1.69
CA VAL A 297 6.14 9.74 2.86
C VAL A 297 5.48 9.08 4.08
N ALA A 298 4.45 8.26 3.87
CA ALA A 298 3.81 7.50 4.95
C ALA A 298 4.76 6.44 5.53
N ALA A 299 5.51 5.73 4.68
CA ALA A 299 6.51 4.74 5.08
C ALA A 299 7.67 5.40 5.86
N GLU A 300 8.18 6.53 5.40
CA GLU A 300 9.21 7.31 6.10
C GLU A 300 8.74 7.73 7.49
N LYS A 301 7.51 8.24 7.62
CA LYS A 301 6.92 8.58 8.93
C LYS A 301 6.80 7.37 9.84
N ALA A 302 6.43 6.21 9.31
CA ALA A 302 6.33 4.98 10.09
C ALA A 302 7.72 4.52 10.58
N ALA A 303 8.73 4.52 9.71
CA ALA A 303 10.11 4.19 10.05
C ALA A 303 10.67 5.15 11.12
N ALA A 304 10.45 6.46 10.95
CA ALA A 304 10.89 7.47 11.91
C ALA A 304 10.20 7.34 13.28
N LYS A 305 8.91 6.98 13.30
CA LYS A 305 8.19 6.67 14.55
C LYS A 305 8.75 5.43 15.23
N ALA A 306 9.01 4.37 14.46
CA ALA A 306 9.62 3.16 14.99
C ALA A 306 10.99 3.46 15.60
N LEU A 307 11.85 4.22 14.92
CA LEU A 307 13.15 4.62 15.48
C LEU A 307 13.00 5.41 16.79
N LYS A 308 12.07 6.37 16.85
CA LYS A 308 11.78 7.15 18.08
C LYS A 308 11.24 6.30 19.22
N ALA A 309 10.48 5.24 18.93
CA ALA A 309 9.94 4.32 19.93
C ALA A 309 11.01 3.40 20.55
N LEU A 310 12.18 3.24 19.91
CA LEU A 310 13.23 2.37 20.43
C LEU A 310 13.76 2.85 21.79
N ALA A 311 14.07 4.15 21.93
CA ALA A 311 14.58 4.69 23.20
C ALA A 311 13.68 4.42 24.42
N PRO A 312 12.36 4.70 24.39
CA PRO A 312 11.47 4.35 25.50
C PRO A 312 11.30 2.83 25.67
N GLU A 313 11.29 2.02 24.61
CA GLU A 313 11.27 0.55 24.69
C GLU A 313 12.50 0.01 25.44
N MET A 314 13.69 0.53 25.14
CA MET A 314 14.94 0.15 25.79
C MET A 314 14.99 0.62 27.24
N LYS A 315 14.49 1.82 27.54
CA LYS A 315 14.38 2.32 28.92
C LYS A 315 13.42 1.48 29.76
N ALA A 316 12.26 1.09 29.21
CA ALA A 316 11.31 0.21 29.89
C ALA A 316 11.94 -1.15 30.18
N THR A 317 12.63 -1.73 29.19
CA THR A 317 13.35 -3.01 29.34
C THR A 317 14.44 -2.92 30.41
N ALA A 318 15.20 -1.81 30.46
CA ALA A 318 16.22 -1.59 31.50
C ALA A 318 15.62 -1.45 32.91
N SER A 319 14.46 -0.78 33.03
CA SER A 319 13.73 -0.68 34.31
C SER A 319 13.22 -2.05 34.78
N GLU A 320 12.69 -2.86 33.86
CA GLU A 320 12.23 -4.21 34.14
C GLU A 320 13.38 -5.12 34.56
N LEU A 321 14.52 -5.06 33.87
CA LEU A 321 15.74 -5.76 34.26
C LEU A 321 16.14 -5.41 35.69
N LYS A 322 16.18 -4.12 36.04
CA LYS A 322 16.52 -3.69 37.40
C LYS A 322 15.55 -4.26 38.43
N SER A 323 14.24 -4.13 38.19
CA SER A 323 13.20 -4.66 39.08
C SER A 323 13.29 -6.18 39.25
N ASN A 324 13.59 -6.92 38.18
CA ASN A 324 13.72 -8.37 38.23
C ASN A 324 15.00 -8.80 38.98
N LYS A 325 16.12 -8.06 38.83
CA LYS A 325 17.34 -8.30 39.60
C LYS A 325 17.12 -8.07 41.10
N GLU A 326 16.49 -6.96 41.47
CA GLU A 326 16.10 -6.67 42.86
C GLU A 326 15.18 -7.77 43.40
N SER A 327 14.17 -8.18 42.63
CA SER A 327 13.25 -9.26 43.03
C SER A 327 13.96 -10.61 43.22
N LEU A 328 14.95 -10.93 42.38
CA LEU A 328 15.74 -12.15 42.51
C LEU A 328 16.65 -12.11 43.73
N GLU A 329 17.25 -10.96 44.04
CA GLU A 329 18.07 -10.75 45.23
C GLU A 329 17.23 -10.87 46.52
N ASP A 330 16.07 -10.21 46.57
CA ASP A 330 15.12 -10.32 47.67
C ASP A 330 14.60 -11.76 47.84
N PHE A 331 14.37 -12.47 46.73
CA PHE A 331 13.97 -13.86 46.76
C PHE A 331 15.07 -14.77 47.31
N LYS A 332 16.34 -14.55 46.92
CA LYS A 332 17.50 -15.32 47.39
C LYS A 332 17.82 -15.06 48.86
N THR A 333 17.90 -13.79 49.25
CA THR A 333 18.30 -13.37 50.61
C THR A 333 17.16 -13.43 51.62
N GLY A 334 15.92 -13.32 51.19
CA GLY A 334 14.75 -13.42 52.06
C GLY A 334 14.18 -14.83 52.07
N VAL A 335 13.54 -15.22 50.96
CA VAL A 335 12.69 -16.41 50.89
C VAL A 335 13.51 -17.71 50.94
N LEU A 336 14.54 -17.83 50.10
CA LEU A 336 15.36 -19.03 50.05
C LEU A 336 16.21 -19.19 51.31
N GLN A 337 16.80 -18.10 51.83
CA GLN A 337 17.53 -18.16 53.10
C GLN A 337 16.62 -18.59 54.26
N SER A 338 15.42 -18.01 54.38
CA SER A 338 14.44 -18.41 55.40
C SER A 338 14.00 -19.86 55.24
N PHE A 339 13.80 -20.32 54.00
CA PHE A 339 13.46 -21.71 53.71
C PHE A 339 14.61 -22.65 54.13
N THR A 340 15.86 -22.36 53.74
CA THR A 340 17.03 -23.16 54.11
C THR A 340 17.25 -23.20 55.61
N GLU A 341 17.19 -22.07 56.31
CA GLU A 341 17.33 -22.00 57.77
C GLU A 341 16.29 -22.88 58.48
N LEU A 342 15.03 -22.79 58.03
CA LEU A 342 13.96 -23.62 58.59
C LEU A 342 14.18 -25.11 58.26
N VAL A 343 14.62 -25.44 57.05
CA VAL A 343 14.88 -26.82 56.63
C VAL A 343 16.06 -27.44 57.40
N GLU A 344 17.13 -26.69 57.67
CA GLU A 344 18.35 -27.18 58.30
C GLU A 344 18.32 -27.17 59.83
N ARG A 345 17.34 -26.50 60.45
CA ARG A 345 17.24 -26.37 61.90
C ARG A 345 17.28 -27.72 62.61
N SER A 346 18.32 -27.92 63.42
CA SER A 346 18.59 -29.13 64.18
C SER A 346 18.47 -28.92 65.69
N SER A 347 18.12 -29.98 66.41
CA SER A 347 18.08 -30.03 67.88
C SER A 347 19.37 -30.59 68.50
N VAL A 348 20.37 -30.95 67.69
CA VAL A 348 21.66 -31.51 68.14
C VAL A 348 22.58 -30.38 68.63
N VAL A 349 23.03 -30.45 69.89
CA VAL A 349 23.98 -29.50 70.49
C VAL A 349 25.40 -29.82 69.97
N PRO A 350 26.21 -28.83 69.53
CA PRO A 350 27.60 -29.09 69.17
C PRO A 350 28.39 -29.61 70.38
N GLU A 351 29.02 -30.78 70.23
CA GLU A 351 29.84 -31.40 71.26
C GLU A 351 31.07 -30.51 71.53
N VAL A 352 31.17 -29.96 72.75
CA VAL A 352 32.35 -29.20 73.20
C VAL A 352 33.50 -30.19 73.30
N ALA A 353 34.53 -30.02 72.46
CA ALA A 353 35.77 -30.79 72.56
C ALA A 353 36.41 -30.56 73.94
N PRO A 354 36.73 -31.62 74.72
CA PRO A 354 37.34 -31.45 76.03
C PRO A 354 38.78 -30.91 75.92
N GLU A 355 39.06 -29.86 76.70
CA GLU A 355 40.41 -29.38 77.01
C GLU A 355 41.26 -30.53 77.57
N ALA A 356 42.37 -30.83 76.90
CA ALA A 356 43.44 -31.65 77.45
C ALA A 356 44.52 -30.73 78.04
N GLU A 357 44.53 -30.65 79.38
CA GLU A 357 45.55 -29.96 80.17
C GLU A 357 46.81 -30.84 80.31
N ALA A 358 47.93 -30.30 79.83
CA ALA A 358 49.35 -30.46 80.15
C ALA A 358 49.89 -31.74 80.86
N ALA A 359 50.91 -32.35 80.23
CA ALA A 359 52.24 -32.65 80.81
C ALA A 359 53.15 -33.20 79.66
N ALA A 360 54.07 -32.40 79.12
CA ALA A 360 55.48 -32.30 79.55
C ALA A 360 56.34 -33.53 79.23
N GLU A 361 57.05 -33.52 78.10
CA GLU A 361 58.52 -33.68 78.03
C GLU A 361 59.04 -33.42 76.60
N ALA A 362 59.89 -32.42 76.47
CA ALA A 362 60.90 -32.26 75.41
C ALA A 362 62.26 -32.71 76.00
N PRO A 363 63.39 -32.82 75.25
CA PRO A 363 63.69 -32.46 73.86
C PRO A 363 64.39 -33.65 73.11
N ALA A 364 65.00 -33.62 71.91
CA ALA A 364 65.74 -32.61 71.17
C ALA A 364 66.06 -33.07 69.72
N ALA A 365 66.33 -32.08 68.85
CA ALA A 365 67.29 -32.04 67.72
C ALA A 365 67.11 -33.00 66.53
N ALA A 366 67.33 -32.69 65.25
CA ALA A 366 67.79 -31.56 64.43
C ALA A 366 67.16 -31.82 63.02
N GLU A 367 67.18 -31.02 61.97
CA GLU A 367 68.07 -29.98 61.44
C GLU A 367 67.31 -29.31 60.25
N ALA A 368 67.80 -28.15 59.80
CA ALA A 368 67.10 -27.17 58.96
C ALA A 368 67.46 -27.29 57.43
N PRO A 369 67.41 -26.23 56.58
CA PRO A 369 66.42 -26.08 55.50
C PRO A 369 67.02 -25.82 54.09
N ALA A 370 66.17 -25.67 53.06
CA ALA A 370 66.42 -24.87 51.83
C ALA A 370 65.06 -24.68 51.10
N ALA A 371 64.49 -23.51 50.79
CA ALA A 371 64.93 -22.19 50.29
C ALA A 371 65.18 -22.12 48.78
N ALA A 372 64.67 -21.01 48.20
CA ALA A 372 64.84 -20.45 46.85
C ALA A 372 64.04 -21.13 45.72
N SER A 373 63.34 -20.43 44.83
CA SER A 373 63.16 -18.99 44.56
C SER A 373 62.00 -18.82 43.60
#